data_AF-A0A195BVQ4-F1
#
_entry.id   AF-A0A195BVQ4-F1
#
_cell.length_a   1.000
_cell.length_b   1.000
_cell.length_c   1.000
_cell.angle_alpha   90.00
_cell.angle_beta   90.00
_cell.angle_gamma   90.00
#
_symmetry.space_group_name_H-M   'P 1'
#
loop_
_entity.id
_entity.type
_entity.pdbx_description
1 polymer ?
#
loop_
_entity_poly.entity_id
_entity_poly.type
_entity_poly.pdbx_seq_one_letter_code
_entity_poly.pdbx_strand_id
1 'polypeptide(L)'
;MRIYPRIQSLLVRDYFRFYKVNLKQDCPFWADDSKCAIRYCHVLPCQDDDIPEGLKGDIPRDIHLNESPVDKYRANAQINDCRHSAKDHNMELGYLNTTISSENYKEFERWQQHDDAQDNFCVKESSPGEYVDLLLNPERYTGYKGTSAHRIWRCIYMENCFRPENSPHIFIQSSKMNGMCLEKRVFYRVISGLHTSINIHLCSKYLLVPQDSLQVSPDNQWGPNLDELQRRFSSETTGDEGPNWLKNLYFTYLLQLRALAKAAPYLEREEYYTGNEVEDEDTRLAMNDILNIVRSFPVHFNESVMFTGGAEAQVLKEEFRQHFINISRIMDCVGCDKCKLWGKLQIHGLGTALKILFSGKFDKWESTLNNLNRKLFFLERSEIVALVNAFGRLSESIFELDRFRRMMR
;
A
#
# COMPACT_ATOMS: atom_id res chain seq x y z
N MET A 1 -19.87 12.13 -5.46
CA MET A 1 -18.46 11.96 -5.05
C MET A 1 -17.77 13.32 -4.98
N ARG A 2 -17.75 13.97 -3.81
CA ARG A 2 -17.21 15.35 -3.67
C ARG A 2 -15.67 15.40 -3.56
N ILE A 3 -15.07 14.37 -2.97
CA ILE A 3 -13.64 14.30 -2.62
C ILE A 3 -12.76 13.90 -3.83
N TYR A 4 -13.15 12.86 -4.57
CA TYR A 4 -12.32 12.28 -5.65
C TYR A 4 -11.74 13.29 -6.66
N PRO A 5 -12.52 14.18 -7.31
CA PRO A 5 -11.95 15.11 -8.29
C PRO A 5 -10.96 16.10 -7.66
N ARG A 6 -11.21 16.53 -6.42
CA ARG A 6 -10.34 17.47 -5.70
C ARG A 6 -9.03 16.82 -5.32
N ILE A 7 -9.07 15.61 -4.75
CA ILE A 7 -7.84 14.92 -4.38
C ILE A 7 -6.99 14.58 -5.59
N GLN A 8 -7.59 14.20 -6.73
CA GLN A 8 -6.81 13.98 -7.96
C GLN A 8 -6.11 15.26 -8.43
N SER A 9 -6.78 16.43 -8.33
CA SER A 9 -6.14 17.72 -8.65
C SER A 9 -5.03 18.11 -7.67
N LEU A 10 -5.05 17.59 -6.44
CA LEU A 10 -3.99 17.81 -5.44
C LEU A 10 -2.79 16.90 -5.72
N LEU A 11 -3.02 15.63 -6.08
CA LEU A 11 -1.96 14.63 -6.26
C LEU A 11 -1.04 14.88 -7.47
N VAL A 12 -1.45 15.72 -8.41
CA VAL A 12 -0.62 16.10 -9.57
C VAL A 12 0.35 17.25 -9.28
N ARG A 13 0.19 17.93 -8.14
CA ARG A 13 1.04 19.06 -7.75
C ARG A 13 2.41 18.59 -7.28
N ASP A 14 3.42 19.43 -7.44
CA ASP A 14 4.82 19.07 -7.21
C ASP A 14 5.10 18.55 -5.80
N TYR A 15 4.46 19.13 -4.77
CA TYR A 15 4.58 18.63 -3.41
C TYR A 15 4.13 17.16 -3.25
N PHE A 16 3.08 16.73 -3.96
CA PHE A 16 2.45 15.42 -3.79
C PHE A 16 2.81 14.38 -4.85
N ARG A 17 3.29 14.81 -6.02
CA ARG A 17 3.65 13.90 -7.12
C ARG A 17 4.98 13.18 -6.89
N PHE A 18 5.91 13.80 -6.15
CA PHE A 18 7.23 13.22 -5.90
C PHE A 18 7.26 12.53 -4.55
N TYR A 19 7.67 11.27 -4.54
CA TYR A 19 7.77 10.48 -3.31
C TYR A 19 9.19 9.98 -3.11
N LYS A 20 9.75 10.27 -1.93
CA LYS A 20 11.08 9.79 -1.53
C LYS A 20 10.96 8.37 -0.99
N VAL A 21 11.58 7.40 -1.66
CA VAL A 21 11.51 5.99 -1.30
C VAL A 21 12.83 5.28 -1.55
N ASN A 22 13.17 4.33 -0.69
CA ASN A 22 14.29 3.43 -0.92
C ASN A 22 13.78 2.11 -1.53
N LEU A 23 14.05 1.92 -2.82
CA LEU A 23 13.67 0.71 -3.58
C LEU A 23 14.83 -0.26 -3.80
N LYS A 24 16.05 0.12 -3.37
CA LYS A 24 17.29 -0.65 -3.56
C LYS A 24 17.63 -1.54 -2.37
N GLN A 25 16.80 -1.58 -1.34
CA GLN A 25 17.02 -2.49 -0.23
C GLN A 25 16.79 -3.94 -0.68
N ASP A 26 17.74 -4.80 -0.34
CA ASP A 26 17.63 -6.23 -0.56
C ASP A 26 16.55 -6.82 0.36
N CYS A 27 15.86 -7.85 -0.13
CA CYS A 27 14.91 -8.61 0.68
C CYS A 27 15.63 -9.29 1.86
N PRO A 28 15.24 -9.02 3.12
CA PRO A 28 15.92 -9.60 4.27
C PRO A 28 15.50 -11.06 4.54
N PHE A 29 14.50 -11.58 3.82
CA PHE A 29 13.84 -12.85 4.15
C PHE A 29 14.11 -13.98 3.15
N TRP A 30 14.26 -13.68 1.86
CA TRP A 30 14.55 -14.66 0.82
C TRP A 30 15.26 -14.01 -0.37
N ALA A 31 15.84 -14.85 -1.23
CA ALA A 31 16.49 -14.38 -2.45
C ALA A 31 15.48 -13.77 -3.42
N ASP A 32 15.89 -12.70 -4.09
CA ASP A 32 15.02 -11.92 -4.98
C ASP A 32 14.53 -12.73 -6.18
N ASP A 33 13.20 -12.83 -6.31
CA ASP A 33 12.53 -13.51 -7.43
C ASP A 33 12.80 -12.82 -8.78
N SER A 34 13.12 -11.52 -8.76
CA SER A 34 13.40 -10.74 -9.97
C SER A 34 14.67 -11.21 -10.69
N LYS A 35 15.66 -11.74 -9.94
CA LYS A 35 16.90 -12.30 -10.47
C LYS A 35 16.69 -13.64 -11.19
N CYS A 36 15.53 -14.26 -11.00
CA CYS A 36 15.13 -15.50 -11.68
C CYS A 36 14.58 -15.26 -13.09
N ALA A 37 14.33 -14.01 -13.49
CA ALA A 37 13.74 -13.65 -14.79
C ALA A 37 14.77 -13.34 -15.89
N ILE A 38 16.08 -13.49 -15.63
CA ILE A 38 17.12 -13.22 -16.63
C ILE A 38 17.14 -14.36 -17.67
N ARG A 39 16.66 -14.05 -18.87
CA ARG A 39 16.53 -14.97 -20.03
C ARG A 39 17.81 -15.75 -20.39
N TYR A 40 19.00 -15.26 -20.00
CA TYR A 40 20.31 -15.86 -20.27
C TYR A 40 20.86 -16.77 -19.17
N CYS A 41 20.16 -16.92 -18.04
CA CYS A 41 20.55 -17.84 -16.96
C CYS A 41 19.76 -19.16 -17.00
N HIS A 42 19.29 -19.55 -18.18
CA HIS A 42 18.56 -20.81 -18.39
C HIS A 42 19.55 -21.97 -18.54
N VAL A 43 19.64 -22.83 -17.53
CA VAL A 43 20.00 -24.23 -17.76
C VAL A 43 18.80 -24.86 -18.48
N LEU A 44 19.04 -25.47 -19.65
CA LEU A 44 18.02 -26.19 -20.40
C LEU A 44 17.41 -27.30 -19.51
N PRO A 45 16.07 -27.47 -19.50
CA PRO A 45 15.44 -28.52 -18.73
C PRO A 45 15.81 -29.91 -19.28
N CYS A 46 16.22 -30.82 -18.40
CA CYS A 46 16.22 -32.26 -18.70
C CYS A 46 14.77 -32.76 -18.86
N GLN A 47 14.55 -33.77 -19.69
CA GLN A 47 13.26 -34.43 -19.83
C GLN A 47 13.00 -35.32 -18.60
N ASP A 48 11.73 -35.63 -18.29
CA ASP A 48 11.36 -36.47 -17.12
C ASP A 48 11.95 -37.90 -17.19
N ASP A 49 12.37 -38.32 -18.38
CA ASP A 49 13.04 -39.61 -18.65
C ASP A 49 14.54 -39.57 -18.28
N ASP A 50 15.13 -38.37 -18.16
CA ASP A 50 16.54 -38.17 -17.82
C ASP A 50 16.78 -38.11 -16.30
N ILE A 51 15.72 -38.15 -15.49
CA ILE A 51 15.77 -38.07 -14.02
C ILE A 51 15.74 -39.50 -13.45
N PRO A 52 16.79 -39.95 -12.75
CA PRO A 52 16.81 -41.25 -12.09
C PRO A 52 15.60 -41.43 -11.15
N GLU A 53 14.98 -42.61 -11.13
CA GLU A 53 13.75 -42.87 -10.36
C GLU A 53 13.84 -42.47 -8.87
N GLY A 54 15.02 -42.58 -8.26
CA GLY A 54 15.25 -42.17 -6.87
C GLY A 54 15.24 -40.66 -6.59
N LEU A 55 15.18 -39.82 -7.63
CA LEU A 55 15.13 -38.35 -7.54
C LEU A 55 13.81 -37.77 -8.04
N LYS A 56 12.86 -38.61 -8.47
CA LYS A 56 11.49 -38.20 -8.78
C LYS A 56 10.75 -37.99 -7.46
N GLY A 57 10.76 -36.75 -6.97
CA GLY A 57 10.13 -36.40 -5.70
C GLY A 57 8.60 -36.37 -5.81
N ASP A 58 7.93 -37.28 -5.09
CA ASP A 58 6.51 -37.15 -4.79
C ASP A 58 6.29 -35.98 -3.80
N ILE A 59 5.43 -35.02 -4.17
CA ILE A 59 5.01 -33.94 -3.26
C ILE A 59 3.60 -34.26 -2.73
N PRO A 60 3.43 -34.54 -1.43
CA PRO A 60 2.11 -34.66 -0.82
C PRO A 60 1.38 -33.31 -0.81
N ARG A 61 0.09 -33.30 -1.18
CA ARG A 61 -0.73 -32.09 -1.33
C ARG A 61 -1.27 -31.46 -0.03
N ASP A 62 -0.86 -31.90 1.16
CA ASP A 62 -1.42 -31.42 2.43
C ASP A 62 -0.33 -31.19 3.51
N ILE A 63 0.27 -29.98 3.61
CA ILE A 63 1.23 -29.65 4.69
C ILE A 63 1.07 -28.21 5.23
N HIS A 64 -0.15 -27.72 5.44
CA HIS A 64 -0.36 -26.42 6.12
C HIS A 64 -1.21 -26.52 7.39
N LEU A 65 -1.02 -27.60 8.17
CA LEU A 65 -1.82 -27.82 9.39
C LEU A 65 -1.16 -27.34 10.69
N ASN A 66 0.15 -27.03 10.74
CA ASN A 66 0.85 -26.61 11.96
C ASN A 66 2.07 -25.68 11.68
N GLU A 67 1.86 -24.54 11.01
CA GLU A 67 2.94 -23.53 10.86
C GLU A 67 2.83 -22.44 11.94
N SER A 68 3.88 -22.30 12.74
CA SER A 68 4.06 -21.17 13.65
C SER A 68 4.35 -19.90 12.84
N PRO A 69 3.97 -18.68 13.29
CA PRO A 69 4.33 -17.43 12.63
C PRO A 69 5.83 -17.24 12.38
N VAL A 70 6.69 -17.95 13.13
CA VAL A 70 8.15 -17.97 12.97
C VAL A 70 8.57 -18.78 11.73
N ASP A 71 7.77 -19.76 11.30
CA ASP A 71 8.12 -20.69 10.23
C ASP A 71 7.99 -20.06 8.82
N LYS A 72 7.33 -18.89 8.70
CA LYS A 72 7.11 -18.20 7.42
C LYS A 72 8.38 -17.77 6.69
N TYR A 73 9.52 -17.68 7.40
CA TYR A 73 10.82 -17.32 6.85
C TYR A 73 11.78 -18.52 6.69
N ARG A 74 11.35 -19.75 7.02
CA ARG A 74 12.22 -20.93 6.93
C ARG A 74 12.37 -21.43 5.49
N ALA A 75 13.58 -21.85 5.13
CA ALA A 75 13.91 -22.33 3.78
C ALA A 75 13.03 -23.49 3.27
N ASN A 76 12.51 -24.34 4.15
CA ASN A 76 11.60 -25.44 3.80
C ASN A 76 10.15 -25.00 3.52
N ALA A 77 9.71 -23.88 4.10
CA ALA A 77 8.44 -23.22 3.74
C ALA A 77 8.58 -22.34 2.47
N GLN A 78 9.82 -22.07 2.07
CA GLN A 78 10.21 -21.36 0.86
C GLN A 78 10.53 -22.35 -0.27
N ILE A 79 9.59 -23.25 -0.61
CA ILE A 79 9.76 -24.18 -1.74
C ILE A 79 9.99 -23.35 -3.00
N ASN A 80 11.28 -23.18 -3.34
CA ASN A 80 11.78 -22.41 -4.45
C ASN A 80 11.76 -23.30 -5.69
N ASP A 81 10.60 -23.40 -6.35
CA ASP A 81 10.63 -23.74 -7.76
C ASP A 81 10.80 -22.45 -8.59
N CYS A 82 12.07 -22.10 -8.81
CA CYS A 82 12.51 -21.01 -9.69
C CYS A 82 11.83 -21.04 -11.08
N ARG A 83 11.40 -22.21 -11.55
CA ARG A 83 10.73 -22.35 -12.86
C ARG A 83 9.32 -21.74 -12.87
N HIS A 84 8.64 -21.67 -11.71
CA HIS A 84 7.31 -21.09 -11.59
C HIS A 84 7.35 -19.58 -11.38
N SER A 85 8.30 -19.06 -10.58
CA SER A 85 8.41 -17.62 -10.28
C SER A 85 8.82 -16.77 -11.49
N ALA A 86 9.57 -17.31 -12.45
CA ALA A 86 9.94 -16.59 -13.68
C ALA A 86 8.71 -16.22 -14.56
N LYS A 87 7.59 -16.94 -14.45
CA LYS A 87 6.33 -16.66 -15.18
C LYS A 87 5.38 -15.73 -14.42
N ASP A 88 5.71 -15.42 -13.17
CA ASP A 88 4.88 -14.63 -12.26
C ASP A 88 5.13 -13.13 -12.36
N HIS A 89 6.13 -12.73 -13.17
CA HIS A 89 6.59 -11.35 -13.30
C HIS A 89 6.66 -10.95 -14.78
N ASN A 90 5.99 -9.85 -15.15
CA ASN A 90 6.23 -9.18 -16.41
C ASN A 90 7.13 -7.96 -16.15
N MET A 91 8.42 -8.08 -16.48
CA MET A 91 9.42 -7.04 -16.19
C MET A 91 9.10 -5.70 -16.87
N GLU A 92 8.51 -5.72 -18.06
CA GLU A 92 8.19 -4.50 -18.81
C GLU A 92 7.01 -3.75 -18.19
N LEU A 93 5.95 -4.48 -17.79
CA LEU A 93 4.80 -3.85 -17.14
C LEU A 93 5.12 -3.39 -15.71
N GLY A 94 5.98 -4.12 -15.00
CA GLY A 94 6.47 -3.80 -13.67
C GLY A 94 7.56 -2.72 -13.61
N TYR A 95 8.18 -2.38 -14.75
CA TYR A 95 9.29 -1.42 -14.85
C TYR A 95 8.95 -0.07 -14.24
N LEU A 96 9.87 0.45 -13.44
CA LEU A 96 9.77 1.77 -12.83
C LEU A 96 10.53 2.83 -13.63
N ASN A 97 9.83 3.86 -14.07
CA ASN A 97 10.44 5.01 -14.72
C ASN A 97 11.04 5.94 -13.66
N THR A 98 12.36 5.93 -13.52
CA THR A 98 13.11 6.77 -12.58
C THR A 98 13.63 8.06 -13.21
N THR A 99 13.09 8.48 -14.36
CA THR A 99 13.51 9.70 -15.04
C THR A 99 13.08 10.92 -14.23
N ILE A 100 14.06 11.71 -13.80
CA ILE A 100 13.88 12.98 -13.09
C ILE A 100 14.72 14.04 -13.82
N SER A 101 14.16 15.23 -14.04
CA SER A 101 14.89 16.32 -14.71
C SER A 101 16.00 16.89 -13.81
N SER A 102 17.03 17.49 -14.42
CA SER A 102 18.12 18.15 -13.69
C SER A 102 17.63 19.30 -12.80
N GLU A 103 16.56 19.97 -13.22
CA GLU A 103 15.92 21.05 -12.49
C GLU A 103 15.28 20.51 -11.21
N ASN A 104 14.55 19.40 -11.30
CA ASN A 104 13.88 18.79 -10.14
C ASN A 104 14.89 18.32 -9.08
N TYR A 105 16.06 17.81 -9.48
CA TYR A 105 17.11 17.46 -8.51
C TYR A 105 17.58 18.66 -7.68
N LYS A 106 17.71 19.84 -8.31
CA LYS A 106 18.07 21.07 -7.60
C LYS A 106 16.97 21.51 -6.64
N GLU A 107 15.71 21.38 -7.05
CA GLU A 107 14.58 21.69 -6.17
C GLU A 107 14.53 20.72 -4.97
N PHE A 108 14.77 19.42 -5.16
CA PHE A 108 14.83 18.47 -4.05
C PHE A 108 15.91 18.79 -3.02
N GLU A 109 17.07 19.29 -3.44
CA GLU A 109 18.10 19.79 -2.53
C GLU A 109 17.63 21.00 -1.72
N ARG A 110 16.91 21.94 -2.36
CA ARG A 110 16.32 23.09 -1.65
C ARG A 110 15.25 22.65 -0.66
N TRP A 111 14.40 21.70 -1.03
CA TRP A 111 13.37 21.16 -0.14
C TRP A 111 14.02 20.51 1.08
N GLN A 112 15.07 19.71 0.87
CA GLN A 112 15.81 19.08 1.96
C GLN A 112 16.48 20.12 2.87
N GLN A 113 17.05 21.20 2.32
CA GLN A 113 17.63 22.29 3.10
C GLN A 113 16.58 23.02 3.94
N HIS A 114 15.43 23.31 3.35
CA HIS A 114 14.30 23.92 4.04
C HIS A 114 13.79 23.02 5.17
N ASP A 115 13.53 21.74 4.87
CA ASP A 115 13.01 20.77 5.83
C ASP A 115 14.05 20.51 6.96
N ASP A 116 15.35 20.48 6.66
CA ASP A 116 16.42 20.33 7.66
C ASP A 116 16.58 21.57 8.57
N ALA A 117 16.35 22.77 8.03
CA ALA A 117 16.38 24.02 8.81
C ALA A 117 15.23 24.12 9.80
N GLN A 118 14.14 23.38 9.56
CA GLN A 118 12.98 23.28 10.44
C GLN A 118 13.22 22.30 11.61
N ASP A 119 14.24 22.56 12.44
CA ASP A 119 14.47 22.02 13.80
C ASP A 119 14.18 20.51 14.00
N ASN A 120 14.62 19.67 13.06
CA ASN A 120 14.49 18.22 13.12
C ASN A 120 15.56 17.58 14.02
N PHE A 121 15.34 17.58 15.34
CA PHE A 121 16.20 16.88 16.31
C PHE A 121 16.09 15.34 16.27
N CYS A 122 15.24 14.78 15.42
CA CYS A 122 15.07 13.33 15.29
C CYS A 122 16.16 12.72 14.39
N VAL A 123 16.65 11.54 14.80
CA VAL A 123 17.67 10.76 14.10
C VAL A 123 17.25 10.54 12.65
N LYS A 124 18.00 11.12 11.70
CA LYS A 124 17.84 10.87 10.26
C LYS A 124 17.87 9.36 10.02
N GLU A 125 16.88 8.81 9.33
CA GLU A 125 17.03 7.47 8.76
C GLU A 125 18.14 7.54 7.69
N SER A 126 19.25 6.87 7.97
CA SER A 126 20.50 6.90 7.21
C SER A 126 20.43 6.27 5.82
N SER A 127 19.24 5.93 5.31
CA SER A 127 19.11 5.24 4.02
C SER A 127 18.89 6.25 2.89
N PRO A 128 19.70 6.23 1.82
CA PRO A 128 19.53 7.15 0.69
C PRO A 128 18.27 6.75 -0.10
N GLY A 129 17.13 7.32 0.29
CA GLY A 129 15.90 7.25 -0.52
C GLY A 129 16.02 8.15 -1.74
N GLU A 130 15.53 7.67 -2.89
CA GLU A 130 15.48 8.42 -4.15
C GLU A 130 14.06 8.96 -4.36
N TYR A 131 13.95 10.14 -4.98
CA TYR A 131 12.67 10.68 -5.38
C TYR A 131 12.17 9.99 -6.66
N VAL A 132 10.91 9.59 -6.65
CA VAL A 132 10.22 8.99 -7.79
C VAL A 132 9.00 9.85 -8.14
N ASP A 133 8.80 10.11 -9.43
CA ASP A 133 7.59 10.76 -9.94
C ASP A 133 6.45 9.74 -10.05
N LEU A 134 5.41 9.93 -9.24
CA LEU A 134 4.23 9.05 -9.21
C LEU A 134 3.39 9.17 -10.47
N LEU A 135 3.45 10.29 -11.20
CA LEU A 135 2.68 10.49 -12.43
C LEU A 135 3.22 9.65 -13.59
N LEU A 136 4.54 9.44 -13.63
CA LEU A 136 5.17 8.54 -14.60
C LEU A 136 4.98 7.06 -14.23
N ASN A 137 4.61 6.78 -12.98
CA ASN A 137 4.53 5.44 -12.42
C ASN A 137 3.15 5.15 -11.81
N PRO A 138 2.05 5.22 -12.58
CA PRO A 138 0.71 5.01 -12.03
C PRO A 138 0.51 3.56 -11.54
N GLU A 139 -0.27 3.39 -10.47
CA GLU A 139 -0.74 2.08 -10.01
C GLU A 139 -1.74 1.51 -11.04
N ARG A 140 -1.37 0.39 -11.68
CA ARG A 140 -2.15 -0.30 -12.71
C ARG A 140 -1.77 -1.78 -12.78
N TYR A 141 -2.40 -2.54 -13.69
CA TYR A 141 -2.02 -3.93 -13.91
C TYR A 141 -0.56 -4.08 -14.35
N THR A 142 0.21 -4.91 -13.64
CA THR A 142 1.63 -5.18 -13.92
C THR A 142 1.92 -6.63 -14.31
N GLY A 143 0.90 -7.51 -14.32
CA GLY A 143 1.08 -8.94 -14.50
C GLY A 143 1.71 -9.68 -13.31
N TYR A 144 2.03 -8.99 -12.21
CA TYR A 144 2.56 -9.60 -10.98
C TYR A 144 1.52 -10.54 -10.35
N LYS A 145 1.82 -11.85 -10.29
CA LYS A 145 0.88 -12.90 -9.87
C LYS A 145 1.58 -14.11 -9.25
N GLY A 146 0.83 -15.21 -9.05
CA GLY A 146 1.38 -16.52 -8.71
C GLY A 146 2.04 -16.63 -7.34
N THR A 147 3.01 -17.53 -7.22
CA THR A 147 3.58 -17.96 -5.92
C THR A 147 4.29 -16.83 -5.22
N SER A 148 5.02 -15.99 -5.97
CA SER A 148 5.71 -14.82 -5.43
C SER A 148 4.74 -13.80 -4.82
N ALA A 149 3.68 -13.43 -5.55
CA ALA A 149 2.66 -12.51 -5.05
C ALA A 149 1.90 -13.09 -3.85
N HIS A 150 1.53 -14.38 -3.91
CA HIS A 150 0.84 -15.06 -2.82
C HIS A 150 1.70 -15.17 -1.56
N ARG A 151 3.01 -15.39 -1.71
CA ARG A 151 3.96 -15.41 -0.59
C ARG A 151 4.00 -14.08 0.13
N ILE A 152 4.11 -12.96 -0.60
CA ILE A 152 4.10 -11.62 -0.02
C ILE A 152 2.82 -11.39 0.81
N TRP A 153 1.65 -11.58 0.21
CA TRP A 153 0.39 -11.39 0.92
C TRP A 153 0.24 -12.33 2.11
N ARG A 154 0.63 -13.60 1.97
CA ARG A 154 0.65 -14.57 3.08
C ARG A 154 1.52 -14.05 4.22
N CYS A 155 2.73 -13.57 3.95
CA CYS A 155 3.62 -13.01 4.97
C CYS A 155 3.00 -11.78 5.66
N ILE A 156 2.38 -10.87 4.91
CA ILE A 156 1.69 -9.67 5.46
C ILE A 156 0.53 -10.09 6.36
N TYR A 157 -0.35 -10.98 5.91
CA TYR A 157 -1.46 -11.44 6.74
C TYR A 157 -0.98 -12.28 7.94
N MET A 158 0.18 -12.93 7.85
CA MET A 158 0.82 -13.64 8.96
C MET A 158 1.63 -12.74 9.90
N GLU A 159 1.86 -11.45 9.58
CA GLU A 159 2.31 -10.47 10.59
C GLU A 159 1.23 -10.24 11.65
N ASN A 160 -0.04 -10.50 11.32
CA ASN A 160 -1.11 -10.66 12.28
C ASN A 160 -0.88 -12.01 13.01
N CYS A 161 0.07 -12.06 13.96
CA CYS A 161 0.48 -13.22 14.79
C CYS A 161 -0.62 -13.73 15.74
N PHE A 162 -1.86 -13.62 15.31
CA PHE A 162 -3.06 -13.60 16.11
C PHE A 162 -4.12 -14.53 15.51
N ARG A 163 -3.69 -15.55 14.75
CA ARG A 163 -4.54 -16.63 14.27
C ARG A 163 -5.18 -17.36 15.46
N PRO A 164 -6.49 -17.67 15.41
CA PRO A 164 -7.02 -18.77 16.22
C PRO A 164 -6.28 -20.04 15.77
N GLU A 165 -5.82 -20.86 16.71
CA GLU A 165 -4.85 -21.95 16.49
C GLU A 165 -5.24 -23.04 15.46
N ASN A 166 -6.43 -22.99 14.82
CA ASN A 166 -6.97 -24.11 14.02
C ASN A 166 -7.73 -23.70 12.73
N SER A 167 -7.27 -22.72 11.94
CA SER A 167 -7.92 -22.39 10.65
C SER A 167 -7.16 -22.95 9.43
N PRO A 168 -7.77 -23.81 8.59
CA PRO A 168 -7.12 -24.45 7.44
C PRO A 168 -6.94 -23.53 6.23
N HIS A 169 -7.48 -22.31 6.26
CA HIS A 169 -7.42 -21.36 5.14
C HIS A 169 -6.32 -20.29 5.35
N ILE A 170 -5.60 -19.96 4.28
CA ILE A 170 -4.57 -18.90 4.24
C ILE A 170 -5.17 -17.53 4.63
N PHE A 171 -6.44 -17.31 4.28
CA PHE A 171 -7.21 -16.10 4.58
C PHE A 171 -8.22 -16.35 5.71
N ILE A 172 -8.42 -15.34 6.55
CA ILE A 172 -9.44 -15.37 7.61
C ILE A 172 -10.81 -15.14 6.96
N GLN A 173 -11.68 -16.14 7.02
CA GLN A 173 -13.08 -16.01 6.59
C GLN A 173 -13.79 -14.95 7.43
N SER A 174 -14.64 -14.16 6.79
CA SER A 174 -15.35 -13.06 7.46
C SER A 174 -16.22 -13.55 8.62
N SER A 175 -16.74 -14.78 8.55
CA SER A 175 -17.51 -15.44 9.60
C SER A 175 -16.71 -15.68 10.89
N LYS A 176 -15.40 -15.90 10.81
CA LYS A 176 -14.51 -16.15 11.96
C LYS A 176 -13.94 -14.88 12.60
N MET A 177 -14.18 -13.72 11.98
CA MET A 177 -13.62 -12.44 12.43
C MET A 177 -14.21 -11.95 13.76
N ASN A 178 -15.42 -12.39 14.13
CA ASN A 178 -16.09 -12.02 15.38
C ASN A 178 -15.42 -12.63 16.62
N GLY A 179 -14.71 -13.75 16.48
CA GLY A 179 -13.97 -14.40 17.57
C GLY A 179 -12.58 -13.80 17.83
N MET A 180 -12.17 -12.77 17.05
CA MET A 180 -10.88 -12.10 17.21
C MET A 180 -11.01 -10.84 18.07
N CYS A 181 -9.96 -10.53 18.84
CA CYS A 181 -9.77 -9.24 19.50
C CYS A 181 -9.90 -8.08 18.50
N LEU A 182 -10.34 -6.92 18.98
CA LEU A 182 -10.69 -5.75 18.16
C LEU A 182 -9.53 -5.27 17.30
N GLU A 183 -8.33 -5.28 17.87
CA GLU A 183 -7.05 -4.89 17.31
C GLU A 183 -6.73 -5.67 16.05
N LYS A 184 -6.83 -7.00 16.18
CA LYS A 184 -6.59 -7.98 15.12
C LYS A 184 -7.57 -7.80 13.98
N ARG A 185 -8.82 -7.51 14.34
CA ARG A 185 -9.91 -7.25 13.39
C ARG A 185 -9.63 -5.97 12.61
N VAL A 186 -9.21 -4.90 13.28
CA VAL A 186 -8.90 -3.62 12.63
C VAL A 186 -7.70 -3.79 11.70
N PHE A 187 -6.61 -4.41 12.16
CA PHE A 187 -5.44 -4.69 11.31
C PHE A 187 -5.83 -5.50 10.07
N TYR A 188 -6.56 -6.61 10.25
CA TYR A 188 -7.03 -7.43 9.13
C TYR A 188 -7.88 -6.62 8.14
N ARG A 189 -8.84 -5.82 8.63
CA ARG A 189 -9.71 -5.02 7.76
C ARG A 189 -8.95 -3.94 7.01
N VAL A 190 -7.95 -3.32 7.64
CA VAL A 190 -7.07 -2.33 7.00
C VAL A 190 -6.25 -2.97 5.87
N ILE A 191 -5.58 -4.09 6.14
CA ILE A 191 -4.78 -4.79 5.12
C ILE A 191 -5.67 -5.37 4.02
N SER A 192 -6.83 -5.93 4.38
CA SER A 192 -7.84 -6.43 3.41
C SER A 192 -8.38 -5.30 2.53
N GLY A 193 -8.66 -4.13 3.08
CA GLY A 193 -9.09 -2.99 2.29
C GLY A 193 -8.00 -2.43 1.38
N LEU A 194 -6.74 -2.43 1.82
CA LEU A 194 -5.59 -2.10 0.98
C LEU A 194 -5.46 -3.09 -0.19
N HIS A 195 -5.46 -4.38 0.10
CA HIS A 195 -5.39 -5.43 -0.93
C HIS A 195 -6.56 -5.31 -1.92
N THR A 196 -7.75 -5.01 -1.42
CA THR A 196 -8.94 -4.74 -2.26
C THR A 196 -8.72 -3.52 -3.16
N SER A 197 -8.15 -2.44 -2.63
CA SER A 197 -7.81 -1.22 -3.40
C SER A 197 -6.87 -1.52 -4.56
N ILE A 198 -5.79 -2.26 -4.31
CA ILE A 198 -4.81 -2.65 -5.34
C ILE A 198 -5.50 -3.50 -6.43
N ASN A 199 -6.32 -4.47 -6.01
CA ASN A 199 -7.07 -5.32 -6.94
C ASN A 199 -8.09 -4.55 -7.77
N ILE A 200 -8.67 -3.45 -7.26
CA ILE A 200 -9.56 -2.60 -8.06
C ILE A 200 -8.77 -1.77 -9.07
N HIS A 201 -7.60 -1.24 -8.70
CA HIS A 201 -6.74 -0.48 -9.62
C HIS A 201 -6.29 -1.34 -10.80
N LEU A 202 -5.84 -2.58 -10.54
CA LEU A 202 -5.45 -3.47 -11.63
C LEU A 202 -6.64 -3.85 -12.52
N CYS A 203 -7.86 -4.00 -11.97
CA CYS A 203 -9.05 -4.26 -12.78
C CYS A 203 -9.45 -3.04 -13.62
N SER A 204 -9.39 -1.84 -13.04
CA SER A 204 -9.78 -0.59 -13.72
C SER A 204 -8.78 -0.17 -14.80
N LYS A 205 -7.49 -0.38 -14.54
CA LYS A 205 -6.38 -0.06 -15.46
C LYS A 205 -5.71 -1.36 -15.89
N TYR A 206 -6.48 -2.20 -16.56
CA TYR A 206 -6.05 -3.49 -17.07
C TYR A 206 -5.46 -3.35 -18.47
N LEU A 207 -4.50 -4.20 -18.81
CA LEU A 207 -3.96 -4.31 -20.17
C LEU A 207 -4.93 -5.12 -21.04
N LEU A 208 -5.77 -4.45 -21.82
CA LEU A 208 -6.82 -5.11 -22.62
C LEU A 208 -6.26 -5.74 -23.90
N VAL A 209 -5.21 -5.14 -24.46
CA VAL A 209 -4.62 -5.55 -25.74
C VAL A 209 -3.13 -5.86 -25.56
N PRO A 210 -2.67 -7.11 -25.82
CA PRO A 210 -1.26 -7.46 -25.79
C PRO A 210 -0.44 -6.67 -26.83
N GLN A 211 0.79 -6.30 -26.49
CA GLN A 211 1.70 -5.44 -27.30
C GLN A 211 1.96 -5.93 -28.74
N ASP A 212 1.69 -7.19 -29.07
CA ASP A 212 1.95 -7.78 -30.40
C ASP A 212 0.93 -7.41 -31.49
N SER A 213 -0.07 -6.57 -31.19
CA SER A 213 -1.08 -6.15 -32.15
C SER A 213 -0.76 -4.78 -32.75
N LEU A 214 -0.31 -4.80 -34.01
CA LEU A 214 0.26 -3.70 -34.80
C LEU A 214 -0.67 -2.51 -35.11
N GLN A 215 -1.81 -2.33 -34.43
CA GLN A 215 -2.85 -1.36 -34.84
C GLN A 215 -3.61 -0.67 -33.69
N VAL A 216 -2.96 -0.39 -32.55
CA VAL A 216 -3.66 0.30 -31.45
C VAL A 216 -2.89 1.52 -30.97
N SER A 217 -3.57 2.67 -30.89
CA SER A 217 -3.06 3.89 -30.25
C SER A 217 -2.81 3.63 -28.76
N PRO A 218 -1.76 4.21 -28.13
CA PRO A 218 -1.39 3.94 -26.74
C PRO A 218 -2.54 4.09 -25.73
N ASP A 219 -3.51 4.96 -26.00
CA ASP A 219 -4.68 5.22 -25.16
C ASP A 219 -5.71 4.08 -25.13
N ASN A 220 -5.78 3.26 -26.19
CA ASN A 220 -6.73 2.14 -26.28
C ASN A 220 -6.18 0.83 -25.69
N GLN A 221 -4.97 0.84 -25.15
CA GLN A 221 -4.33 -0.34 -24.59
C GLN A 221 -4.77 -0.64 -23.14
N TRP A 222 -5.10 0.40 -22.38
CA TRP A 222 -5.43 0.30 -20.95
C TRP A 222 -6.89 0.64 -20.69
N GLY A 223 -7.59 -0.21 -19.92
CA GLY A 223 -8.99 0.05 -19.62
C GLY A 223 -9.60 -0.89 -18.58
N PRO A 224 -10.89 -0.68 -18.26
CA PRO A 224 -11.58 -1.46 -17.25
C PRO A 224 -11.87 -2.86 -17.76
N ASN A 225 -11.43 -3.87 -17.00
CA ASN A 225 -11.72 -5.28 -17.24
C ASN A 225 -12.78 -5.76 -16.24
N LEU A 226 -14.02 -5.88 -16.71
CA LEU A 226 -15.16 -6.29 -15.89
C LEU A 226 -15.07 -7.77 -15.47
N ASP A 227 -14.60 -8.65 -16.35
CA ASP A 227 -14.48 -10.08 -16.07
C ASP A 227 -13.48 -10.33 -14.94
N GLU A 228 -12.34 -9.63 -14.95
CA GLU A 228 -11.34 -9.73 -13.89
C GLU A 228 -11.87 -9.18 -12.56
N LEU A 229 -12.69 -8.13 -12.57
CA LEU A 229 -13.38 -7.63 -11.39
C LEU A 229 -14.37 -8.66 -10.83
N GLN A 230 -15.24 -9.21 -11.69
CA GLN A 230 -16.24 -10.21 -11.29
C GLN A 230 -15.56 -11.46 -10.74
N ARG A 231 -14.51 -11.95 -11.39
CA ARG A 231 -13.70 -13.08 -10.92
C ARG A 231 -13.17 -12.85 -9.50
N ARG A 232 -12.77 -11.63 -9.16
CA ARG A 232 -12.17 -11.28 -7.86
C ARG A 232 -13.17 -10.88 -6.78
N PHE A 233 -14.36 -10.41 -7.13
CA PHE A 233 -15.26 -9.77 -6.16
C PHE A 233 -16.72 -10.23 -6.22
N SER A 234 -17.12 -11.02 -7.23
CA SER A 234 -18.49 -11.55 -7.29
C SER A 234 -18.73 -12.56 -6.17
N SER A 235 -19.94 -12.57 -5.61
CA SER A 235 -20.34 -13.57 -4.61
C SER A 235 -20.16 -15.00 -5.12
N GLU A 236 -20.50 -15.23 -6.40
CA GLU A 236 -20.47 -16.54 -7.05
C GLU A 236 -19.05 -17.11 -7.14
N THR A 237 -18.08 -16.30 -7.57
CA THR A 237 -16.69 -16.77 -7.75
C THR A 237 -15.88 -16.81 -6.45
N THR A 238 -16.34 -16.11 -5.41
CA THR A 238 -15.59 -15.95 -4.16
C THR A 238 -16.22 -16.64 -2.95
N GLY A 239 -17.36 -17.31 -3.12
CA GLY A 239 -18.10 -17.89 -2.00
C GLY A 239 -18.55 -16.83 -0.98
N ASP A 240 -19.13 -15.72 -1.47
CA ASP A 240 -19.64 -14.58 -0.70
C ASP A 240 -18.60 -13.72 0.06
N GLU A 241 -17.30 -13.97 -0.12
CA GLU A 241 -16.25 -13.16 0.53
C GLU A 241 -15.98 -11.83 -0.20
N GLY A 242 -16.18 -11.78 -1.52
CA GLY A 242 -15.97 -10.58 -2.34
C GLY A 242 -16.68 -9.32 -1.80
N PRO A 243 -17.99 -9.37 -1.51
CA PRO A 243 -18.70 -8.27 -0.87
C PRO A 243 -18.12 -7.84 0.50
N ASN A 244 -17.55 -8.77 1.27
CA ASN A 244 -16.93 -8.45 2.56
C ASN A 244 -15.58 -7.75 2.39
N TRP A 245 -14.78 -8.13 1.39
CA TRP A 245 -13.56 -7.40 1.03
C TRP A 245 -13.86 -5.98 0.56
N LEU A 246 -14.94 -5.78 -0.22
CA LEU A 246 -15.41 -4.45 -0.58
C LEU A 246 -15.82 -3.62 0.66
N LYS A 247 -16.45 -4.22 1.67
CA LYS A 247 -16.71 -3.52 2.95
C LYS A 247 -15.42 -3.12 3.66
N ASN A 248 -14.36 -3.92 3.56
CA ASN A 248 -13.05 -3.61 4.15
C ASN A 248 -12.34 -2.46 3.42
N LEU A 249 -12.55 -2.29 2.11
CA LEU A 249 -12.12 -1.09 1.39
C LEU A 249 -12.75 0.16 2.00
N TYR A 250 -14.08 0.19 2.18
CA TYR A 250 -14.77 1.32 2.80
C TYR A 250 -14.32 1.55 4.25
N PHE A 251 -14.07 0.48 5.02
CA PHE A 251 -13.52 0.59 6.37
C PHE A 251 -12.16 1.31 6.37
N THR A 252 -11.27 0.91 5.45
CA THR A 252 -9.93 1.51 5.34
C THR A 252 -10.00 2.97 4.86
N TYR A 253 -10.89 3.26 3.92
CA TYR A 253 -11.19 4.63 3.49
C TYR A 253 -11.66 5.51 4.65
N LEU A 254 -12.60 5.04 5.45
CA LEU A 254 -13.12 5.78 6.61
C LEU A 254 -12.06 5.98 7.69
N LEU A 255 -11.17 5.01 7.90
CA LEU A 255 -10.06 5.12 8.84
C LEU A 255 -9.09 6.24 8.42
N GLN A 256 -8.67 6.27 7.15
CA GLN A 256 -7.80 7.34 6.65
C GLN A 256 -8.51 8.69 6.57
N LEU A 257 -9.79 8.71 6.19
CA LEU A 257 -10.63 9.91 6.21
C LEU A 257 -10.68 10.52 7.62
N ARG A 258 -10.82 9.68 8.66
CA ARG A 258 -10.81 10.13 10.05
C ARG A 258 -9.44 10.63 10.48
N ALA A 259 -8.35 9.98 10.05
CA ALA A 259 -7.00 10.47 10.32
C ALA A 259 -6.77 11.85 9.71
N LEU A 260 -7.19 12.08 8.46
CA LEU A 260 -7.16 13.38 7.81
C LEU A 260 -8.00 14.43 8.55
N ALA A 261 -9.20 14.06 9.00
CA ALA A 261 -10.06 14.96 9.79
C ALA A 261 -9.37 15.39 11.10
N LYS A 262 -8.71 14.46 11.80
CA LYS A 262 -7.96 14.75 13.04
C LYS A 262 -6.72 15.59 12.78
N ALA A 263 -5.98 15.30 11.71
CA ALA A 263 -4.78 16.03 11.33
C ALA A 263 -5.07 17.38 10.66
N ALA A 264 -6.34 17.68 10.33
CA ALA A 264 -6.72 18.88 9.59
C ALA A 264 -6.12 20.18 10.16
N PRO A 265 -6.16 20.46 11.48
CA PRO A 265 -5.53 21.69 11.99
C PRO A 265 -4.03 21.76 11.71
N TYR A 266 -3.31 20.64 11.77
CA TYR A 266 -1.88 20.59 11.46
C TYR A 266 -1.65 20.86 9.97
N LEU A 267 -2.38 20.15 9.11
CA LEU A 267 -2.24 20.21 7.65
C LEU A 267 -2.63 21.59 7.09
N GLU A 268 -3.59 22.29 7.70
CA GLU A 268 -3.96 23.67 7.33
C GLU A 268 -2.84 24.70 7.51
N ARG A 269 -1.87 24.41 8.39
CA ARG A 269 -0.71 25.28 8.67
C ARG A 269 0.57 24.80 8.01
N GLU A 270 0.53 23.70 7.28
CA GLU A 270 1.69 23.21 6.56
C GLU A 270 1.98 24.14 5.37
N GLU A 271 3.24 24.48 5.16
CA GLU A 271 3.64 25.45 4.13
C GLU A 271 3.58 24.84 2.72
N TYR A 272 3.65 23.51 2.63
CA TYR A 272 3.74 22.75 1.39
C TYR A 272 4.88 23.21 0.48
N TYR A 273 6.01 23.61 1.07
CA TYR A 273 7.12 24.25 0.37
C TYR A 273 7.67 23.43 -0.81
N THR A 274 7.69 24.01 -2.00
CA THR A 274 8.36 23.49 -3.20
C THR A 274 9.37 24.48 -3.80
N GLY A 275 9.51 25.66 -3.21
CA GLY A 275 10.35 26.73 -3.77
C GLY A 275 9.63 27.63 -4.78
N ASN A 276 8.38 27.29 -5.14
CA ASN A 276 7.49 28.13 -5.93
C ASN A 276 6.32 28.61 -5.07
N GLU A 277 6.38 29.86 -4.59
CA GLU A 277 5.40 30.44 -3.66
C GLU A 277 3.95 30.40 -4.19
N VAL A 278 3.75 30.54 -5.50
CA VAL A 278 2.42 30.51 -6.12
C VAL A 278 1.84 29.10 -6.07
N GLU A 279 2.64 28.09 -6.43
CA GLU A 279 2.20 26.70 -6.37
C GLU A 279 2.00 26.21 -4.95
N ASP A 280 2.83 26.68 -4.01
CA ASP A 280 2.73 26.36 -2.59
C ASP A 280 1.42 26.90 -1.99
N GLU A 281 1.06 28.15 -2.30
CA GLU A 281 -0.22 28.74 -1.89
C GLU A 281 -1.41 28.01 -2.50
N ASP A 282 -1.37 27.74 -3.81
CA ASP A 282 -2.44 26.99 -4.49
C ASP A 282 -2.59 25.56 -3.93
N THR A 283 -1.47 24.92 -3.54
CA THR A 283 -1.47 23.60 -2.89
C THR A 283 -2.15 23.67 -1.53
N ARG A 284 -1.86 24.73 -0.75
CA ARG A 284 -2.47 24.97 0.56
C ARG A 284 -3.97 25.20 0.44
N LEU A 285 -4.41 26.02 -0.52
CA LEU A 285 -5.84 26.24 -0.80
C LEU A 285 -6.55 24.96 -1.21
N ALA A 286 -5.96 24.15 -2.10
CA ALA A 286 -6.53 22.89 -2.54
C ALA A 286 -6.63 21.87 -1.38
N MET A 287 -5.62 21.82 -0.51
CA MET A 287 -5.64 20.98 0.68
C MET A 287 -6.74 21.42 1.66
N ASN A 288 -6.87 22.72 1.91
CA ASN A 288 -7.88 23.29 2.79
C ASN A 288 -9.31 22.99 2.29
N ASP A 289 -9.56 23.07 0.98
CA ASP A 289 -10.86 22.69 0.39
C ASP A 289 -11.21 21.21 0.68
N ILE A 290 -10.25 20.30 0.52
CA ILE A 290 -10.45 18.88 0.85
C ILE A 290 -10.71 18.71 2.35
N LEU A 291 -9.90 19.32 3.21
CA LEU A 291 -10.03 19.20 4.67
C LEU A 291 -11.37 19.73 5.18
N ASN A 292 -11.90 20.80 4.60
CA ASN A 292 -13.24 21.32 4.91
C ASN A 292 -14.34 20.30 4.59
N ILE A 293 -14.23 19.61 3.44
CA ILE A 293 -15.17 18.54 3.08
C ILE A 293 -15.03 17.35 4.03
N VAL A 294 -13.80 16.96 4.35
CA VAL A 294 -13.49 15.86 5.26
C VAL A 294 -14.11 16.13 6.65
N ARG A 295 -13.99 17.36 7.18
CA ARG A 295 -14.61 17.76 8.46
C ARG A 295 -16.13 17.79 8.43
N SER A 296 -16.72 18.12 7.28
CA SER A 296 -18.19 18.12 7.11
C SER A 296 -18.80 16.71 7.13
N PHE A 297 -17.97 15.67 6.97
CA PHE A 297 -18.42 14.29 6.97
C PHE A 297 -18.68 13.81 8.40
N PRO A 298 -19.87 13.23 8.69
CA PRO A 298 -20.22 12.79 10.04
C PRO A 298 -19.25 11.72 10.54
N VAL A 299 -18.96 11.76 11.85
CA VAL A 299 -18.04 10.80 12.47
C VAL A 299 -18.73 9.42 12.54
N HIS A 300 -18.16 8.44 11.85
CA HIS A 300 -18.64 7.05 11.85
C HIS A 300 -17.76 6.09 12.66
N PHE A 301 -16.70 6.60 13.27
CA PHE A 301 -15.73 5.81 14.03
C PHE A 301 -15.76 6.23 15.49
N ASN A 302 -15.96 5.29 16.41
CA ASN A 302 -15.83 5.58 17.84
C ASN A 302 -14.38 5.33 18.26
N GLU A 303 -13.57 6.38 18.32
CA GLU A 303 -12.15 6.25 18.67
C GLU A 303 -11.92 5.76 20.09
N SER A 304 -12.86 6.02 21.01
CA SER A 304 -12.66 5.70 22.42
C SER A 304 -12.55 4.20 22.71
N VAL A 305 -13.02 3.38 21.77
CA VAL A 305 -12.96 1.91 21.86
C VAL A 305 -11.57 1.37 21.55
N MET A 306 -10.71 2.12 20.84
CA MET A 306 -9.43 1.60 20.33
C MET A 306 -8.23 2.53 20.56
N PHE A 307 -8.42 3.85 20.55
CA PHE A 307 -7.33 4.82 20.40
C PHE A 307 -7.15 5.78 21.60
N THR A 308 -7.99 5.70 22.63
CA THR A 308 -7.91 6.63 23.77
C THR A 308 -7.13 6.09 24.98
N GLY A 309 -5.97 6.69 25.22
CA GLY A 309 -5.50 7.16 26.54
C GLY A 309 -5.04 6.17 27.62
N GLY A 310 -5.36 4.88 27.54
CA GLY A 310 -4.95 3.87 28.53
C GLY A 310 -3.54 3.31 28.31
N ALA A 311 -3.03 2.55 29.29
CA ALA A 311 -1.77 1.79 29.16
C ALA A 311 -1.85 0.76 28.01
N GLU A 312 -3.02 0.13 27.84
CA GLU A 312 -3.32 -0.81 26.75
C GLU A 312 -3.23 -0.14 25.37
N ALA A 313 -3.69 1.10 25.23
CA ALA A 313 -3.62 1.85 23.97
C ALA A 313 -2.17 2.20 23.57
N GLN A 314 -1.26 2.40 24.54
CA GLN A 314 0.16 2.63 24.24
C GLN A 314 0.88 1.35 23.81
N VAL A 315 0.60 0.23 24.47
CA VAL A 315 1.10 -1.09 24.04
C VAL A 315 0.63 -1.38 22.62
N LEU A 316 -0.67 -1.18 22.38
CA LEU A 316 -1.27 -1.42 21.07
C LEU A 316 -0.67 -0.55 19.97
N LYS A 317 -0.45 0.73 20.25
CA LYS A 317 0.21 1.65 19.33
C LYS A 317 1.59 1.13 18.92
N GLU A 318 2.36 0.62 19.88
CA GLU A 318 3.70 0.09 19.63
C GLU A 318 3.67 -1.22 18.83
N GLU A 319 2.72 -2.11 19.11
CA GLU A 319 2.49 -3.32 18.33
C GLU A 319 2.13 -3.00 16.87
N PHE A 320 1.18 -2.08 16.66
CA PHE A 320 0.82 -1.62 15.32
C PHE A 320 2.03 -0.99 14.62
N ARG A 321 2.80 -0.15 15.30
CA ARG A 321 4.04 0.44 14.76
C ARG A 321 5.00 -0.66 14.29
N GLN A 322 5.23 -1.67 15.12
CA GLN A 322 6.13 -2.77 14.79
C GLN A 322 5.62 -3.60 13.61
N HIS A 323 4.32 -3.89 13.53
CA HIS A 323 3.74 -4.60 12.39
C HIS A 323 3.93 -3.83 11.08
N PHE A 324 3.69 -2.52 11.07
CA PHE A 324 3.87 -1.71 9.86
C PHE A 324 5.35 -1.61 9.44
N ILE A 325 6.29 -1.58 10.39
CA ILE A 325 7.72 -1.68 10.10
C ILE A 325 8.07 -3.03 9.47
N ASN A 326 7.54 -4.13 10.01
CA ASN A 326 7.76 -5.46 9.45
C ASN A 326 7.17 -5.59 8.05
N ILE A 327 5.96 -5.07 7.83
CA ILE A 327 5.33 -5.04 6.50
C ILE A 327 6.17 -4.22 5.52
N SER A 328 6.73 -3.08 5.95
CA SER A 328 7.63 -2.28 5.11
C SER A 328 8.84 -3.10 4.65
N ARG A 329 9.44 -3.91 5.54
CA ARG A 329 10.53 -4.85 5.20
C ARG A 329 10.08 -5.98 4.28
N ILE A 330 8.84 -6.45 4.41
CA ILE A 330 8.26 -7.44 3.47
C ILE A 330 8.10 -6.81 2.08
N MET A 331 7.79 -5.51 1.98
CA MET A 331 7.69 -4.84 0.68
C MET A 331 9.02 -4.82 -0.08
N ASP A 332 10.17 -4.86 0.60
CA ASP A 332 11.49 -4.99 -0.06
C ASP A 332 11.63 -6.29 -0.86
N CYS A 333 10.83 -7.31 -0.53
CA CYS A 333 10.80 -8.60 -1.18
C CYS A 333 9.86 -8.70 -2.39
N VAL A 334 9.16 -7.62 -2.74
CA VAL A 334 8.25 -7.61 -3.89
C VAL A 334 9.08 -7.53 -5.19
N GLY A 335 8.93 -8.51 -6.08
CA GLY A 335 9.69 -8.57 -7.33
C GLY A 335 9.24 -7.57 -8.42
N CYS A 336 8.09 -6.93 -8.27
CA CYS A 336 7.57 -5.92 -9.18
C CYS A 336 7.87 -4.50 -8.66
N ASP A 337 8.66 -3.71 -9.40
CA ASP A 337 9.13 -2.40 -8.92
C ASP A 337 8.00 -1.39 -8.70
N LYS A 338 7.07 -1.26 -9.65
CA LYS A 338 5.86 -0.43 -9.45
C LYS A 338 5.02 -0.89 -8.26
N CYS A 339 4.87 -2.21 -8.09
CA CYS A 339 4.12 -2.78 -6.97
C CYS A 339 4.82 -2.51 -5.63
N LYS A 340 6.15 -2.58 -5.61
CA LYS A 340 7.00 -2.22 -4.46
C LYS A 340 6.85 -0.74 -4.10
N LEU A 341 6.92 0.16 -5.09
CA LEU A 341 6.70 1.60 -4.92
C LEU A 341 5.35 1.89 -4.26
N TRP A 342 4.25 1.44 -4.89
CA TRP A 342 2.90 1.72 -4.38
C TRP A 342 2.61 0.99 -3.07
N GLY A 343 3.12 -0.24 -2.90
CA GLY A 343 3.03 -0.98 -1.64
C GLY A 343 3.71 -0.24 -0.49
N LYS A 344 4.94 0.25 -0.68
CA LYS A 344 5.64 1.07 0.33
C LYS A 344 4.90 2.37 0.61
N LEU A 345 4.44 3.09 -0.42
CA LEU A 345 3.70 4.34 -0.26
C LEU A 345 2.41 4.13 0.55
N GLN A 346 1.59 3.13 0.18
CA GLN A 346 0.29 2.91 0.81
C GLN A 346 0.43 2.40 2.24
N ILE A 347 1.42 1.54 2.53
CA ILE A 347 1.74 1.09 3.89
C ILE A 347 2.26 2.25 4.75
N HIS A 348 3.13 3.09 4.19
CA HIS A 348 3.61 4.30 4.88
C HIS A 348 2.44 5.22 5.24
N GLY A 349 1.57 5.54 4.26
CA GLY A 349 0.40 6.38 4.50
C GLY A 349 -0.58 5.82 5.53
N LEU A 350 -0.80 4.50 5.54
CA LEU A 350 -1.58 3.83 6.58
C LEU A 350 -0.92 3.89 7.96
N GLY A 351 0.41 3.69 8.02
CA GLY A 351 1.19 3.85 9.24
C GLY A 351 1.08 5.28 9.80
N THR A 352 1.18 6.29 8.94
CA THR A 352 0.98 7.71 9.27
C THR A 352 -0.44 7.97 9.77
N ALA A 353 -1.47 7.41 9.11
CA ALA A 353 -2.86 7.54 9.54
C ALA A 353 -3.05 6.98 10.97
N LEU A 354 -2.49 5.81 11.26
CA LEU A 354 -2.52 5.23 12.59
C LEU A 354 -1.71 6.06 13.60
N LYS A 355 -0.51 6.54 13.23
CA LYS A 355 0.30 7.47 14.05
C LYS A 355 -0.52 8.69 14.48
N ILE A 356 -1.31 9.27 13.58
CA ILE A 356 -2.22 10.39 13.87
C ILE A 356 -3.31 9.95 14.86
N LEU A 357 -4.02 8.86 14.56
CA LEU A 357 -5.15 8.38 15.37
C LEU A 357 -4.76 7.97 16.79
N PHE A 358 -3.61 7.31 16.96
CA PHE A 358 -3.07 6.85 18.27
C PHE A 358 -2.33 7.93 19.05
N SER A 359 -2.07 9.11 18.45
CA SER A 359 -1.29 10.14 19.16
C SER A 359 -2.04 10.69 20.38
N GLY A 360 -3.39 10.74 20.33
CA GLY A 360 -4.23 11.45 21.33
C GLY A 360 -3.96 12.96 21.43
N LYS A 361 -2.97 13.47 20.68
CA LYS A 361 -2.49 14.85 20.74
C LYS A 361 -3.39 15.81 19.96
N PHE A 362 -4.12 15.29 18.98
CA PHE A 362 -5.13 16.03 18.23
C PHE A 362 -6.47 16.17 18.97
N ASP A 363 -6.71 15.40 20.03
CA ASP A 363 -7.98 15.42 20.77
C ASP A 363 -8.08 16.59 21.77
N LYS A 364 -6.92 17.12 22.20
CA LYS A 364 -6.80 18.33 23.04
C LYS A 364 -6.49 19.58 22.22
N TRP A 365 -6.79 19.54 20.91
CA TRP A 365 -6.60 20.68 20.01
C TRP A 365 -7.59 21.79 20.36
N GLU A 366 -7.30 22.57 21.40
CA GLU A 366 -7.99 23.82 21.69
C GLU A 366 -7.42 24.92 20.80
N SER A 367 -8.31 25.67 20.16
CA SER A 367 -8.02 26.85 19.32
C SER A 367 -7.21 27.95 20.02
N THR A 368 -6.97 27.84 21.32
CA THR A 368 -6.22 28.78 22.18
C THR A 368 -4.72 28.48 22.23
N LEU A 369 -4.26 27.30 21.81
CA LEU A 369 -2.84 26.97 21.69
C LEU A 369 -2.29 27.38 20.33
N ASN A 370 -2.14 28.69 20.11
CA ASN A 370 -1.45 29.27 18.95
C ASN A 370 0.00 28.78 18.77
N ASN A 371 0.56 28.11 19.78
CA ASN A 371 1.88 27.49 19.75
C ASN A 371 1.76 25.99 19.97
N LEU A 372 1.42 25.21 18.94
CA LEU A 372 2.05 23.90 18.89
C LEU A 372 3.52 24.14 18.59
N ASN A 373 4.34 24.00 19.63
CA ASN A 373 5.72 23.65 19.41
C ASN A 373 5.72 22.37 18.56
N ARG A 374 6.30 22.41 17.36
CA ARG A 374 6.64 21.23 16.54
C ARG A 374 7.33 20.12 17.35
N LYS A 375 7.89 20.46 18.52
CA LYS A 375 8.38 19.56 19.57
C LYS A 375 7.37 18.48 20.04
N LEU A 376 6.06 18.70 19.93
CA LEU A 376 5.06 17.75 20.45
C LEU A 376 4.59 16.72 19.42
N PHE A 377 4.40 17.10 18.15
CA PHE A 377 4.01 16.19 17.08
C PHE A 377 4.47 16.77 15.74
N PHE A 378 5.12 15.93 14.94
CA PHE A 378 5.68 16.29 13.66
C PHE A 378 5.40 15.19 12.64
N LEU A 379 5.05 15.61 11.43
CA LEU A 379 4.94 14.77 10.26
C LEU A 379 6.01 15.20 9.26
N GLU A 380 6.83 14.26 8.82
CA GLU A 380 7.77 14.49 7.73
C GLU A 380 7.02 14.71 6.41
N ARG A 381 7.67 15.40 5.46
CA ARG A 381 7.16 15.55 4.08
C ARG A 381 6.72 14.20 3.50
N SER A 382 7.57 13.18 3.61
CA SER A 382 7.27 11.83 3.11
C SER A 382 6.03 11.21 3.76
N GLU A 383 5.78 11.48 5.06
CA GLU A 383 4.58 11.01 5.77
C GLU A 383 3.32 11.72 5.23
N ILE A 384 3.39 13.04 5.00
CA ILE A 384 2.28 13.83 4.46
C ILE A 384 1.95 13.39 3.03
N VAL A 385 2.98 13.26 2.18
CA VAL A 385 2.85 12.78 0.80
C VAL A 385 2.25 11.37 0.77
N ALA A 386 2.76 10.45 1.59
CA ALA A 386 2.24 9.09 1.66
C ALA A 386 0.79 9.03 2.16
N LEU A 387 0.44 9.80 3.20
CA LEU A 387 -0.91 9.86 3.75
C LEU A 387 -1.94 10.30 2.70
N VAL A 388 -1.67 11.41 2.00
CA VAL A 388 -2.59 11.99 1.02
C VAL A 388 -2.67 11.11 -0.24
N ASN A 389 -1.54 10.59 -0.74
CA ASN A 389 -1.53 9.68 -1.88
C ASN A 389 -2.25 8.36 -1.57
N ALA A 390 -2.02 7.76 -0.40
CA ALA A 390 -2.71 6.53 0.03
C ALA A 390 -4.23 6.73 0.11
N PHE A 391 -4.67 7.87 0.65
CA PHE A 391 -6.09 8.21 0.69
C PHE A 391 -6.67 8.45 -0.71
N GLY A 392 -5.89 9.07 -1.60
CA GLY A 392 -6.25 9.25 -3.01
C GLY A 392 -6.45 7.93 -3.75
N ARG A 393 -5.58 6.92 -3.52
CA ARG A 393 -5.78 5.57 -4.06
C ARG A 393 -7.09 4.97 -3.57
N LEU A 394 -7.38 5.02 -2.26
CA LEU A 394 -8.65 4.51 -1.73
C LEU A 394 -9.86 5.25 -2.34
N SER A 395 -9.76 6.57 -2.50
CA SER A 395 -10.79 7.38 -3.15
C SER A 395 -11.00 6.99 -4.62
N GLU A 396 -9.92 6.67 -5.34
CA GLU A 396 -9.97 6.21 -6.73
C GLU A 396 -10.60 4.83 -6.84
N SER A 397 -10.24 3.89 -5.96
CA SER A 397 -10.87 2.56 -5.90
C SER A 397 -12.39 2.66 -5.73
N ILE A 398 -12.87 3.54 -4.85
CA ILE A 398 -14.32 3.75 -4.66
C ILE A 398 -14.96 4.38 -5.89
N PHE A 399 -14.27 5.31 -6.55
CA PHE A 399 -14.72 5.92 -7.82
C PHE A 399 -14.85 4.87 -8.93
N GLU A 400 -13.83 4.03 -9.10
CA GLU A 400 -13.81 2.97 -10.11
C GLU A 400 -14.84 1.88 -9.84
N LEU A 401 -15.11 1.54 -8.57
CA LEU A 401 -16.22 0.63 -8.23
C LEU A 401 -17.57 1.14 -8.70
N ASP A 402 -17.84 2.45 -8.60
CA ASP A 402 -19.07 3.04 -9.12
C ASP A 402 -19.13 2.99 -10.65
N ARG A 403 -17.98 3.21 -11.32
CA ARG A 403 -17.87 3.04 -12.76
C ARG A 403 -18.18 1.61 -13.19
N PHE A 404 -17.60 0.60 -12.52
CA PHE A 404 -17.91 -0.80 -12.77
C PHE A 404 -19.38 -1.15 -12.50
N ARG A 405 -19.97 -0.62 -11.43
CA ARG A 405 -21.41 -0.78 -11.16
C ARG A 405 -22.28 -0.22 -12.28
N ARG A 406 -21.88 0.87 -12.91
CA ARG A 406 -22.56 1.44 -14.07
C ARG A 406 -22.38 0.59 -15.34
N MET A 407 -21.24 -0.09 -15.49
CA MET A 407 -21.00 -1.01 -16.62
C MET A 407 -21.79 -2.31 -16.54
N MET A 408 -22.18 -2.73 -15.33
CA MET A 408 -23.01 -3.93 -15.11
C MET A 408 -24.51 -3.67 -15.22
N ARG A 409 -24.92 -2.41 -15.39
CA ARG A 409 -26.31 -2.00 -15.64
C ARG A 409 -26.49 -1.78 -17.11
#